data_AF-A0A0K0D554-F1
#
_entry.id   AF-A0A0K0D554-F1
#
_cell.length_a   1.000
_cell.length_b   1.000
_cell.length_c   1.000
_cell.angle_alpha   90.00
_cell.angle_beta   90.00
_cell.angle_gamma   90.00
#
_symmetry.space_group_name_H-M   'P 1'
#
loop_
_entity.id
_entity.type
_entity.pdbx_description
1 polymer ?
#
loop_
_entity_poly.entity_id
_entity_poly.type
_entity_poly.pdbx_seq_one_letter_code
_entity_poly.pdbx_strand_id
1 'polypeptide(L)'
;MTSLSCKVDTAHPNIVHDAGLNYHGNCLATCASDRTVKIFEVKANEYIFSVAELTGHAGPVWQLSWAHPDFGGSLASAGYDGKVIIWAECNGKW
;
A
#
# COMPACT_ATOMS: atom_id res chain seq x y z
N MET A 1 -24.42 -13.01 -1.69
CA MET A 1 -23.45 -14.02 -1.20
C MET A 1 -22.07 -13.42 -1.39
N THR A 2 -21.33 -13.14 -0.31
CA THR A 2 -19.97 -12.61 -0.37
C THR A 2 -18.97 -13.77 -0.35
N SER A 3 -18.11 -13.86 -1.35
CA SER A 3 -17.04 -14.87 -1.40
C SER A 3 -15.70 -14.23 -1.03
N LEU A 4 -14.95 -14.88 -0.14
CA LEU A 4 -13.56 -14.52 0.12
C LEU A 4 -12.74 -14.84 -1.14
N SER A 5 -12.04 -13.85 -1.68
CA SER A 5 -11.20 -14.00 -2.89
C SER A 5 -9.75 -14.33 -2.56
N CYS A 6 -9.16 -13.70 -1.54
CA CYS A 6 -7.77 -13.95 -1.13
C CYS A 6 -7.52 -13.35 0.26
N LYS A 7 -6.48 -13.83 0.96
CA LYS A 7 -5.91 -13.21 2.17
C LYS A 7 -4.41 -13.02 1.96
N VAL A 8 -3.89 -11.85 2.35
CA VAL A 8 -2.45 -11.56 2.33
C VAL A 8 -1.91 -11.51 3.75
N ASP A 9 -0.75 -12.13 3.96
CA ASP A 9 0.08 -11.80 5.12
C ASP A 9 0.92 -10.57 4.75
N THR A 10 0.64 -9.46 5.41
CA THR A 10 1.30 -8.18 5.13
C THR A 10 2.71 -8.11 5.71
N ALA A 11 3.11 -9.07 6.56
CA ALA A 11 4.38 -9.10 7.24
C ALA A 11 4.72 -7.81 8.02
N HIS A 12 3.70 -7.02 8.38
CA HIS A 12 3.88 -5.87 9.26
C HIS A 12 4.07 -6.38 10.71
N PRO A 13 5.16 -6.01 11.41
CA PRO A 13 5.36 -6.37 12.82
C PRO A 13 4.38 -5.69 13.77
N ASN A 14 3.65 -4.66 13.32
CA ASN A 14 2.70 -3.90 14.12
C ASN A 14 1.31 -3.85 13.44
N ILE A 15 0.36 -3.23 14.14
CA ILE A 15 -1.01 -3.02 13.68
C ILE A 15 -1.03 -2.30 12.34
N VAL A 16 -1.73 -2.90 11.38
CA VAL A 16 -2.09 -2.32 10.08
C VAL A 16 -3.29 -1.39 10.28
N HIS A 17 -3.17 -0.16 9.81
CA HIS A 17 -4.20 0.87 9.96
C HIS A 17 -5.10 0.98 8.74
N ASP A 18 -4.51 0.89 7.55
CA ASP A 18 -5.24 1.05 6.29
C ASP A 18 -4.67 0.15 5.20
N ALA A 19 -5.52 -0.19 4.24
CA ALA A 19 -5.20 -0.99 3.09
C ALA A 19 -6.04 -0.56 1.89
N GLY A 20 -5.38 -0.30 0.76
CA GLY A 20 -6.03 0.16 -0.46
C GLY A 20 -5.56 -0.62 -1.69
N LEU A 21 -6.50 -1.10 -2.50
CA LEU A 21 -6.22 -1.58 -3.85
C LEU A 21 -6.15 -0.38 -4.80
N ASN A 22 -5.23 -0.43 -5.75
CA ASN A 22 -5.19 0.53 -6.82
C ASN A 22 -6.38 0.35 -7.78
N TYR A 23 -6.58 1.32 -8.66
CA TYR A 23 -7.74 1.38 -9.55
C TYR A 23 -7.85 0.19 -10.51
N HIS A 24 -6.71 -0.42 -10.85
CA HIS A 24 -6.62 -1.58 -11.74
C HIS A 24 -6.74 -2.92 -11.01
N GLY A 25 -6.73 -2.93 -9.67
CA GLY A 25 -6.82 -4.13 -8.84
C GLY A 25 -5.58 -5.03 -8.88
N ASN A 26 -4.46 -4.55 -9.42
CA ASN A 26 -3.21 -5.30 -9.54
C ASN A 26 -2.15 -4.91 -8.51
N CYS A 27 -2.36 -3.83 -7.74
CA CYS A 27 -1.49 -3.44 -6.64
C CYS A 27 -2.29 -3.16 -5.37
N LEU A 28 -1.84 -3.71 -4.25
CA LEU A 28 -2.36 -3.47 -2.91
C LEU A 28 -1.30 -2.70 -2.12
N ALA A 29 -1.68 -1.60 -1.49
CA ALA A 29 -0.85 -0.90 -0.52
C ALA A 29 -1.41 -1.12 0.88
N THR A 30 -0.53 -1.31 1.86
CA THR A 30 -0.87 -1.41 3.28
C THR A 30 0.02 -0.49 4.09
N CYS A 31 -0.52 0.09 5.15
CA CYS A 31 0.26 0.93 6.06
C CYS A 31 0.05 0.52 7.51
N ALA A 32 1.08 0.73 8.33
CA ALA A 32 1.08 0.24 9.71
C ALA A 32 1.77 1.19 10.69
N SER A 33 1.64 0.85 11.98
CA SER A 33 2.31 1.56 13.08
C SER A 33 3.83 1.37 13.10
N ASP A 34 4.36 0.47 12.28
CA ASP A 34 5.80 0.26 12.08
C ASP A 34 6.47 1.38 11.27
N ARG A 35 5.69 2.39 10.85
CA ARG A 35 6.11 3.57 10.07
C ARG A 35 6.41 3.26 8.60
N THR A 36 5.97 2.10 8.13
CA THR A 36 6.19 1.63 6.76
C THR A 36 4.89 1.58 5.99
N VAL A 37 5.03 1.73 4.67
CA VAL A 37 3.98 1.40 3.71
C VAL A 37 4.51 0.26 2.86
N LYS A 38 3.81 -0.86 2.80
CA LYS A 38 4.20 -2.01 1.98
C LYS A 38 3.31 -2.08 0.74
N ILE A 39 3.93 -2.36 -0.39
CA ILE A 39 3.25 -2.53 -1.67
C ILE A 39 3.32 -4.00 -2.07
N PHE A 40 2.18 -4.53 -2.51
CA PHE A 40 2.04 -5.89 -2.98
C PHE A 40 1.45 -5.89 -4.38
N GLU A 41 1.95 -6.76 -5.25
CA GLU A 41 1.33 -7.01 -6.56
C GLU A 41 0.35 -8.18 -6.41
N VAL A 42 -0.83 -7.99 -6.98
CA VAL A 42 -1.95 -8.93 -6.97
C VAL A 42 -2.11 -9.47 -8.39
N LYS A 43 -1.82 -10.75 -8.59
CA LYS A 43 -2.06 -11.43 -9.88
C LYS A 43 -3.37 -12.20 -9.86
N ALA A 44 -4.05 -12.23 -11.00
CA ALA A 44 -5.18 -13.13 -11.22
C ALA A 44 -4.69 -14.58 -10.96
N ASN A 45 -5.34 -15.28 -10.03
CA ASN A 45 -4.94 -16.54 -9.36
C ASN A 45 -4.28 -16.41 -7.97
N GLU A 46 -4.73 -15.47 -7.14
CA GLU A 46 -4.53 -15.43 -5.67
C GLU A 46 -3.12 -15.16 -5.14
N TYR A 47 -2.09 -15.11 -5.98
CA TYR A 47 -0.75 -14.81 -5.51
C TYR A 47 -0.59 -13.31 -5.26
N ILE A 48 -0.35 -12.98 -4.00
CA ILE A 48 0.02 -11.66 -3.53
C ILE A 48 1.46 -11.74 -3.05
N PHE A 49 2.35 -10.93 -3.64
CA PHE A 49 3.76 -10.89 -3.26
C PHE A 49 4.19 -9.46 -2.93
N SER A 50 5.02 -9.31 -1.91
CA SER A 50 5.56 -8.00 -1.53
C SER A 50 6.54 -7.52 -2.59
N VAL A 51 6.30 -6.34 -3.12
CA VAL A 51 7.13 -5.71 -4.16
C VAL A 51 8.06 -4.67 -3.57
N ALA A 52 7.57 -3.90 -2.60
CA ALA A 52 8.34 -2.81 -2.01
C ALA A 52 7.94 -2.52 -0.57
N GLU A 53 8.89 -1.94 0.15
CA GLU A 53 8.70 -1.38 1.48
C GLU A 53 9.16 0.08 1.46
N LEU A 54 8.18 0.98 1.59
CA LEU A 54 8.37 2.41 1.54
C LEU A 54 8.61 2.91 2.96
N THR A 55 9.82 3.45 3.17
CA THR A 55 10.27 3.97 4.46
C THR A 55 10.52 5.47 4.33
N GLY A 56 10.01 6.26 5.26
CA GLY A 56 10.16 7.71 5.21
C GLY A 56 9.40 8.45 6.31
N HIS A 57 8.28 7.88 6.78
CA HIS A 57 7.59 8.41 7.94
C HIS A 57 8.40 8.19 9.22
N ALA A 58 8.41 9.19 10.09
CA ALA A 58 9.00 9.11 11.42
C ALA A 58 7.99 8.60 12.48
N GLY A 59 6.73 8.38 12.10
CA GLY A 59 5.65 7.94 12.98
C GLY A 59 4.67 6.98 12.29
N PRO A 60 3.71 6.42 13.05
CA PRO A 60 2.67 5.53 12.52
C PRO A 60 1.97 6.12 11.31
N VAL A 61 1.79 5.32 10.26
CA VAL A 61 1.05 5.73 9.05
C VAL A 61 -0.40 5.30 9.22
N TRP A 62 -1.33 6.24 9.07
CA TRP A 62 -2.73 6.02 9.39
C TRP A 62 -3.61 5.80 8.17
N GLN A 63 -3.22 6.38 7.04
CA GLN A 63 -4.09 6.40 5.87
C GLN A 63 -3.27 6.34 4.58
N LEU A 64 -3.87 5.70 3.59
CA LEU A 64 -3.39 5.60 2.22
C LEU A 64 -4.44 6.10 1.24
N SER A 65 -4.00 6.71 0.14
CA SER A 65 -4.89 7.08 -0.96
C SER A 65 -4.18 6.92 -2.30
N TRP A 66 -4.72 6.04 -3.14
CA TRP A 66 -4.26 5.89 -4.52
C TRP A 66 -4.70 7.08 -5.37
N ALA A 67 -3.80 7.56 -6.22
CA ALA A 67 -4.14 8.55 -7.22
C ALA A 67 -4.94 7.91 -8.37
N HIS A 68 -5.68 8.75 -9.09
CA HIS A 68 -6.33 8.31 -10.32
C HIS A 68 -5.26 7.91 -11.36
N PRO A 69 -5.49 6.84 -12.17
CA PRO A 69 -4.49 6.34 -13.12
C PRO A 69 -3.98 7.37 -14.13
N ASP A 70 -4.74 8.43 -14.42
CA ASP A 70 -4.31 9.52 -15.30
C ASP A 70 -3.08 10.30 -14.77
N PHE A 71 -2.81 10.23 -13.47
CA PHE A 71 -1.65 10.88 -12.84
C PHE A 71 -0.44 9.92 -12.69
N GLY A 72 -0.49 8.76 -13.33
CA GLY A 72 0.47 7.67 -13.14
C GLY A 72 0.24 6.92 -11.82
N GLY A 73 0.99 5.83 -11.62
CA GLY A 73 0.92 5.05 -10.38
C GLY A 73 1.45 5.88 -9.20
N SER A 74 0.57 6.59 -8.50
CA SER A 74 0.94 7.40 -7.34
C SER A 74 0.11 7.03 -6.12
N LEU A 75 0.72 7.13 -4.94
CA LEU A 75 0.13 6.79 -3.66
C LEU A 75 0.47 7.89 -2.65
N ALA A 76 -0.53 8.44 -1.98
CA ALA A 76 -0.33 9.34 -0.85
C ALA A 76 -0.41 8.55 0.46
N SER A 77 0.51 8.81 1.39
CA SER A 77 0.46 8.31 2.76
C SER A 77 0.49 9.44 3.78
N ALA A 78 -0.33 9.33 4.83
CA ALA A 78 -0.41 10.31 5.91
C ALA A 78 0.00 9.67 7.24
N GLY A 79 0.93 10.32 7.95
CA GLY A 79 1.50 9.80 9.20
C GLY A 79 1.26 10.69 10.41
N TYR A 80 1.41 10.10 11.61
CA TYR A 80 1.36 10.81 12.90
C TYR A 80 2.49 11.84 13.04
N ASP A 81 3.55 11.72 12.24
CA ASP A 81 4.65 12.67 12.19
C ASP A 81 4.28 14.02 11.55
N GLY A 82 3.01 14.21 11.18
CA GLY A 82 2.51 15.42 10.56
C GLY A 82 2.94 15.58 9.10
N LYS A 83 3.47 14.51 8.49
CA LYS A 83 3.90 14.51 7.10
C LYS A 83 2.89 13.78 6.24
N VAL A 84 2.79 14.25 5.01
CA VAL A 84 2.18 13.51 3.90
C VAL A 84 3.30 13.23 2.90
N ILE A 85 3.48 11.96 2.54
CA ILE A 85 4.48 11.55 1.55
C ILE A 85 3.74 11.07 0.31
N ILE A 86 4.16 11.57 -0.85
CA ILE A 86 3.67 11.11 -2.15
C ILE A 86 4.71 10.17 -2.73
N TRP A 87 4.29 8.94 -2.97
CA TRP A 87 5.07 7.89 -3.60
C TRP A 87 4.65 7.81 -5.07
N ALA A 88 5.62 7.76 -5.97
CA ALA A 88 5.38 7.61 -7.40
C ALA A 88 6.08 6.36 -7.89
N GLU A 89 5.34 5.50 -8.57
CA GLU A 89 5.85 4.34 -9.28
C GLU A 89 6.62 4.78 -10.52
N CYS A 90 7.85 4.30 -10.65
CA CYS A 90 8.69 4.55 -11.82
C CYS A 90 8.96 3.22 -12.52
N ASN A 91 8.39 3.04 -13.72
CA ASN A 91 8.56 1.84 -14.56
C ASN A 91 8.18 0.52 -13.85
N GLY A 92 7.08 0.51 -13.10
CA GLY A 92 6.62 -0.68 -12.37
C GLY A 92 7.42 -0.98 -11.10
N LYS A 93 8.16 0.00 -10.58
CA LYS A 93 8.92 -0.10 -9.33
C LYS A 93 8.57 1.04 -8.39
N TRP A 94 8.51 0.71 -7.10
CA TRP A 94 8.14 1.56 -5.98
C TRP A 94 9.37 1.88 -5.13
#